data_AF-A0A2J7R1X0-F1
#
_entry.id   AF-A0A2J7R1X0-F1
#
_cell.length_a   1.000
_cell.length_b   1.000
_cell.length_c   1.000
_cell.angle_alpha   90.00
_cell.angle_beta   90.00
_cell.angle_gamma   90.00
#
_symmetry.space_group_name_H-M   'P 1'
#
loop_
_entity.id
_entity.type
_entity.pdbx_description
1 polymer ?
#
loop_
_entity_poly.entity_id
_entity_poly.type
_entity_poly.pdbx_seq_one_letter_code
_entity_poly.pdbx_strand_id
1 'polypeptide(L)'
;MLAAYFRMKYPHVVAGAIAASAPIFQFSGLTPCEAFYRIVTSDYNSTSTECAASIRRSWTEINNITSSDAGKSWLSTTWKLCKPLKTSNDVKELKSWLSDVYTNLAMINYPYPTNFLAPVPANPISVMCTHLPNSSLTGKLLLKSIFKAITIYFNYTGSTRCLNIETEASTNLGDLGWDFQACTEMVMPMCSDGHNDMFEMQMWNFAKYSDTCYKKWKVRPDEKRALRMYGGKDISTATNIVFSNGLLDPWSSGGVLYNISSSTAAVIIPEGAHHLDLRESNPADPFSVRTARKFHRKFIRRWLHNHQLSEPTLGVGL
;
A
#
# COMPACT_ATOMS: atom_id res chain seq x y z
N MET A 1 -11.70 0.22 4.54
CA MET A 1 -12.05 -0.25 5.90
C MET A 1 -13.33 0.38 6.44
N LEU A 2 -13.40 1.72 6.51
CA LEU A 2 -14.55 2.44 7.08
C LEU A 2 -15.91 2.00 6.53
N ALA A 3 -16.07 1.81 5.21
CA ALA A 3 -17.33 1.36 4.62
C ALA A 3 -17.83 0.02 5.21
N ALA A 4 -16.92 -0.94 5.39
CA ALA A 4 -17.24 -2.23 6.02
C ALA A 4 -17.66 -2.04 7.48
N TYR A 5 -16.85 -1.31 8.26
CA TYR A 5 -17.14 -1.07 9.68
C TYR A 5 -18.44 -0.29 9.89
N PHE A 6 -18.75 0.65 9.00
CA PHE A 6 -19.99 1.41 9.06
C PHE A 6 -21.20 0.52 8.79
N ARG A 7 -21.13 -0.38 7.79
CA ARG A 7 -22.18 -1.39 7.58
C ARG A 7 -22.30 -2.35 8.76
N MET A 8 -21.20 -2.75 9.37
CA MET A 8 -21.21 -3.66 10.53
C MET A 8 -21.81 -3.02 11.79
N LYS A 9 -21.52 -1.75 12.05
CA LYS A 9 -21.96 -1.04 13.26
C LYS A 9 -23.29 -0.33 13.12
N TYR A 10 -23.62 0.12 11.92
CA TYR A 10 -24.83 0.89 11.62
C TYR A 10 -25.61 0.27 10.45
N PRO A 11 -26.01 -1.02 10.54
CA PRO A 11 -26.72 -1.69 9.45
C PRO A 11 -28.13 -1.13 9.21
N HIS A 12 -28.65 -0.33 10.15
CA HIS A 12 -29.92 0.40 10.04
C HIS A 12 -29.79 1.72 9.25
N VAL A 13 -28.56 2.22 9.04
CA VAL A 13 -28.31 3.48 8.32
C VAL A 13 -27.91 3.22 6.87
N VAL A 14 -27.13 2.18 6.61
CA VAL A 14 -26.64 1.85 5.26
C VAL A 14 -27.01 0.43 4.86
N ALA A 15 -27.61 0.24 3.68
CA ALA A 15 -28.11 -1.05 3.21
C ALA A 15 -27.01 -2.08 2.84
N GLY A 16 -25.81 -1.60 2.51
CA GLY A 16 -24.66 -2.43 2.18
C GLY A 16 -23.39 -1.60 1.95
N ALA A 17 -22.25 -2.27 1.75
CA ALA A 17 -20.96 -1.62 1.55
C ALA A 17 -20.08 -2.34 0.53
N ILE A 18 -19.43 -1.56 -0.35
CA ILE A 18 -18.27 -2.03 -1.11
C ILE A 18 -17.02 -1.60 -0.33
N ALA A 19 -16.22 -2.57 0.07
CA ALA A 19 -14.99 -2.37 0.83
C ALA A 19 -13.80 -2.80 -0.04
N ALA A 20 -13.40 -1.91 -0.97
CA ALA A 20 -12.29 -2.15 -1.88
C ALA A 20 -10.94 -1.94 -1.21
N SER A 21 -10.02 -2.89 -1.43
CA SER A 21 -8.67 -2.96 -0.86
C SER A 21 -8.66 -2.58 0.63
N ALA A 22 -9.57 -3.16 1.41
CA ALA A 22 -9.75 -2.83 2.81
C ALA A 22 -9.01 -3.85 3.70
N PRO A 23 -7.83 -3.50 4.27
CA PRO A 23 -7.02 -4.42 5.05
C PRO A 23 -7.54 -4.58 6.49
N ILE A 24 -8.80 -4.99 6.66
CA ILE A 24 -9.46 -5.09 7.98
C ILE A 24 -8.85 -6.16 8.90
N PHE A 25 -7.97 -7.03 8.38
CA PHE A 25 -7.21 -8.02 9.13
C PHE A 25 -5.74 -7.63 9.33
N GLN A 26 -5.26 -6.46 8.88
CA GLN A 26 -3.86 -6.02 9.08
C GLN A 26 -3.62 -5.51 10.52
N PHE A 27 -3.80 -6.36 11.51
CA PHE A 27 -3.66 -6.03 12.94
C PHE A 27 -2.93 -7.14 13.69
N SER A 28 -2.42 -6.84 14.89
CA SER A 28 -1.68 -7.77 15.75
C SER A 28 -2.38 -9.13 15.88
N GLY A 29 -1.65 -10.19 15.52
CA GLY A 29 -2.12 -11.57 15.63
C GLY A 29 -3.06 -12.06 14.53
N LEU A 30 -3.44 -11.21 13.55
CA LEU A 30 -4.35 -11.60 12.46
C LEU A 30 -3.64 -11.90 11.14
N THR A 31 -2.64 -11.07 10.79
CA THR A 31 -1.83 -11.19 9.58
C THR A 31 -0.34 -11.15 9.96
N PRO A 32 0.51 -12.05 9.41
CA PRO A 32 1.96 -11.99 9.61
C PRO A 32 2.52 -10.64 9.16
N CYS A 33 3.42 -10.05 9.94
CA CYS A 33 3.89 -8.68 9.69
C CYS A 33 4.68 -8.54 8.38
N GLU A 34 5.25 -9.64 7.88
CA GLU A 34 6.04 -9.69 6.66
C GLU A 34 5.21 -9.83 5.38
N ALA A 35 3.92 -10.16 5.49
CA ALA A 35 3.07 -10.48 4.36
C ALA A 35 2.98 -9.32 3.34
N PHE A 36 2.92 -8.08 3.82
CA PHE A 36 2.87 -6.90 2.95
C PHE A 36 4.12 -6.79 2.06
N TYR A 37 5.31 -6.80 2.66
CA TYR A 37 6.58 -6.64 1.93
C TYR A 37 6.90 -7.85 1.02
N ARG A 38 6.39 -9.04 1.36
CA ARG A 38 6.44 -10.20 0.46
C ARG A 38 5.62 -9.99 -0.80
N ILE A 39 4.41 -9.44 -0.70
CA ILE A 39 3.58 -9.13 -1.89
C ILE A 39 4.26 -8.05 -2.72
N VAL A 40 4.75 -6.97 -2.09
CA VAL A 40 5.53 -5.95 -2.81
C VAL A 40 6.67 -6.61 -3.59
N THR A 41 7.46 -7.46 -2.94
CA THR A 41 8.57 -8.18 -3.60
C THR A 41 8.10 -9.08 -4.74
N SER A 42 6.94 -9.75 -4.58
CA SER A 42 6.32 -10.58 -5.61
C SER A 42 5.96 -9.77 -6.86
N ASP A 43 5.47 -8.54 -6.71
CA ASP A 43 5.12 -7.68 -7.84
C ASP A 43 6.34 -7.36 -8.71
N TYR A 44 7.47 -7.03 -8.07
CA TYR A 44 8.74 -6.81 -8.76
C TYR A 44 9.27 -8.11 -9.39
N ASN A 45 9.24 -9.23 -8.67
CA ASN A 45 9.70 -10.53 -9.18
C ASN A 45 8.89 -11.01 -10.38
N SER A 46 7.56 -10.83 -10.37
CA SER A 46 6.68 -11.23 -11.46
C SER A 46 6.95 -10.43 -12.75
N THR A 47 7.47 -9.21 -12.59
CA THR A 47 7.92 -8.36 -13.70
C THR A 47 9.33 -8.72 -14.15
N SER A 48 10.27 -8.85 -13.20
CA SER A 48 11.68 -9.20 -13.45
C SER A 48 12.37 -9.60 -12.15
N THR A 49 12.85 -10.84 -12.09
CA THR A 49 13.66 -11.33 -10.96
C THR A 49 14.97 -10.56 -10.80
N GLU A 50 15.56 -10.09 -11.91
CA GLU A 50 16.75 -9.24 -11.92
C GLU A 50 16.51 -7.88 -11.25
N CYS A 51 15.30 -7.33 -11.42
CA CYS A 51 14.90 -6.06 -10.83
C CYS A 51 14.84 -6.15 -9.30
N ALA A 52 14.11 -7.14 -8.77
CA ALA A 52 14.02 -7.37 -7.33
C ALA A 52 15.39 -7.71 -6.70
N ALA A 53 16.20 -8.52 -7.38
CA ALA A 53 17.55 -8.84 -6.94
C ALA A 53 18.47 -7.61 -6.93
N SER A 54 18.35 -6.72 -7.92
CA SER A 54 19.09 -5.45 -7.98
C SER A 54 18.69 -4.52 -6.84
N ILE A 55 17.40 -4.41 -6.54
CA ILE A 55 16.89 -3.62 -5.41
C ILE A 55 17.44 -4.17 -4.09
N ARG A 56 17.33 -5.49 -3.86
CA ARG A 56 17.87 -6.14 -2.65
C ARG A 56 19.36 -5.86 -2.47
N ARG A 57 20.16 -6.00 -3.53
CA ARG A 57 21.61 -5.74 -3.48
C ARG A 57 21.93 -4.26 -3.21
N SER A 58 21.08 -3.35 -3.69
CA SER A 58 21.33 -1.91 -3.59
C SER A 58 21.43 -1.43 -2.14
N TRP A 59 20.75 -2.06 -1.20
CA TRP A 59 20.80 -1.68 0.22
C TRP A 59 22.21 -1.80 0.79
N THR A 60 22.89 -2.92 0.54
CA THR A 60 24.28 -3.13 0.93
C THR A 60 25.21 -2.14 0.24
N GLU A 61 24.98 -1.84 -1.04
CA GLU A 61 25.81 -0.86 -1.77
C GLU A 61 25.65 0.56 -1.24
N ILE A 62 24.42 0.95 -0.83
CA ILE A 62 24.16 2.22 -0.16
C ILE A 62 24.94 2.27 1.17
N ASN A 63 24.87 1.22 1.98
CA ASN A 63 25.61 1.16 3.25
C ASN A 63 27.13 1.28 3.03
N ASN A 64 27.67 0.53 2.07
CA ASN A 64 29.09 0.52 1.76
C ASN A 64 29.58 1.90 1.31
N ILE A 65 28.89 2.54 0.38
CA ILE A 65 29.34 3.83 -0.13
C ILE A 65 29.18 4.95 0.90
N THR A 66 28.11 4.94 1.68
CA THR A 66 27.82 6.01 2.66
C THR A 66 28.59 5.88 3.98
N SER A 67 29.41 4.84 4.12
CA SER A 67 30.35 4.65 5.24
C SER A 67 31.42 5.76 5.34
N SER A 68 31.67 6.49 4.26
CA SER A 68 32.60 7.62 4.19
C SER A 68 31.89 8.91 3.78
N ASP A 69 32.41 10.07 4.19
CA ASP A 69 31.84 11.37 3.82
C ASP A 69 31.99 11.65 2.32
N ALA A 70 33.09 11.19 1.72
CA ALA A 70 33.29 11.24 0.27
C ALA A 70 32.20 10.45 -0.47
N GLY A 71 31.81 9.29 0.04
CA GLY A 71 30.75 8.48 -0.57
C GLY A 71 29.34 9.02 -0.32
N LYS A 72 29.05 9.60 0.85
CA LYS A 72 27.81 10.38 1.08
C LYS A 72 27.69 11.55 0.11
N SER A 73 28.77 12.30 -0.09
CA SER A 73 28.84 13.42 -1.04
C SER A 73 28.66 12.95 -2.50
N TRP A 74 29.32 11.85 -2.87
CA TRP A 74 29.17 11.23 -4.18
C TRP A 74 27.71 10.83 -4.44
N LEU A 75 27.06 10.18 -3.48
CA LEU A 75 25.67 9.72 -3.62
C LEU A 75 24.73 10.92 -3.73
N SER A 76 24.90 11.92 -2.86
CA SER A 76 24.11 13.17 -2.87
C SER A 76 24.14 13.87 -4.23
N THR A 77 25.33 13.98 -4.81
CA THR A 77 25.53 14.62 -6.11
C THR A 77 24.97 13.77 -7.25
N THR A 78 25.27 12.46 -7.23
CA THR A 78 24.87 11.53 -8.30
C THR A 78 23.35 11.38 -8.38
N TRP A 79 22.68 11.36 -7.22
CA TRP A 79 21.23 11.24 -7.10
C TRP A 79 20.52 12.59 -7.06
N LYS A 80 21.26 13.69 -7.25
CA LYS A 80 20.72 15.06 -7.28
C LYS A 80 19.82 15.36 -6.08
N LEU A 81 20.25 15.00 -4.87
CA LEU A 81 19.45 15.23 -3.67
C LEU A 81 19.33 16.75 -3.41
N CYS A 82 18.15 17.20 -2.99
CA CYS A 82 17.95 18.60 -2.63
C CYS A 82 18.78 19.00 -1.40
N LYS A 83 18.90 18.08 -0.44
CA LYS A 83 19.75 18.19 0.74
C LYS A 83 20.82 17.10 0.71
N PRO A 84 22.12 17.46 0.83
CA PRO A 84 23.19 16.46 0.88
C PRO A 84 23.13 15.59 2.13
N LEU A 85 23.47 14.31 1.97
CA LEU A 85 23.67 13.37 3.08
C LEU A 85 24.94 13.76 3.85
N LYS A 86 24.82 13.97 5.16
CA LYS A 86 25.92 14.28 6.08
C LYS A 86 26.03 13.26 7.18
N THR A 87 24.91 12.79 7.70
CA THR A 87 24.84 11.92 8.86
C THR A 87 24.33 10.53 8.51
N SER A 88 24.56 9.56 9.40
CA SER A 88 23.94 8.24 9.29
C SER A 88 22.42 8.29 9.42
N ASN A 89 21.85 9.37 9.98
CA ASN A 89 20.41 9.57 10.02
C ASN A 89 19.87 9.93 8.62
N ASP A 90 20.54 10.82 7.89
CA ASP A 90 20.16 11.18 6.52
C ASP A 90 20.17 9.94 5.59
N VAL A 91 21.11 9.01 5.81
CA VAL A 91 21.16 7.73 5.07
C VAL A 91 19.96 6.83 5.42
N LYS A 92 19.52 6.81 6.69
CA LYS A 92 18.31 6.07 7.09
C LYS A 92 17.06 6.68 6.46
N GLU A 93 16.96 8.01 6.41
CA GLU A 93 15.86 8.72 5.76
C GLU A 93 15.81 8.39 4.25
N LEU A 94 16.96 8.42 3.56
CA LEU A 94 17.04 7.99 2.16
C LEU A 94 16.51 6.57 1.95
N LYS A 95 16.89 5.63 2.81
CA LYS A 95 16.48 4.23 2.69
C LYS A 95 15.00 4.03 3.01
N SER A 96 14.46 4.77 3.99
CA SER A 96 13.02 4.81 4.26
C SER A 96 12.26 5.32 3.04
N TRP A 97 12.72 6.44 2.46
CA TRP A 97 12.11 7.03 1.27
C TRP A 97 12.14 6.06 0.07
N LEU A 98 13.24 5.34 -0.14
CA LEU A 98 13.32 4.30 -1.17
C LEU A 98 12.32 3.18 -0.92
N SER A 99 12.19 2.73 0.33
CA SER A 99 11.18 1.73 0.71
C SER A 99 9.78 2.20 0.33
N ASP A 100 9.44 3.44 0.65
CA ASP A 100 8.15 4.06 0.32
C ASP A 100 7.91 4.16 -1.18
N VAL A 101 8.95 4.46 -1.98
CA VAL A 101 8.82 4.43 -3.44
C VAL A 101 8.46 3.03 -3.94
N TYR A 102 9.15 2.01 -3.44
CA TYR A 102 8.90 0.64 -3.91
C TYR A 102 7.49 0.16 -3.55
N THR A 103 7.02 0.46 -2.34
CA THR A 103 5.67 0.10 -1.86
C THR A 103 4.58 0.92 -2.58
N ASN A 104 4.79 2.23 -2.78
CA ASN A 104 3.83 3.07 -3.49
C ASN A 104 3.67 2.62 -4.94
N LEU A 105 4.77 2.30 -5.64
CA LEU A 105 4.73 1.76 -7.00
C LEU A 105 3.95 0.43 -7.09
N ALA A 106 4.07 -0.45 -6.09
CA ALA A 106 3.23 -1.65 -5.99
C ALA A 106 1.75 -1.30 -5.88
N MET A 107 1.39 -0.41 -4.96
CA MET A 107 0.01 0.04 -4.78
C MET A 107 -0.60 0.68 -6.04
N ILE A 108 0.19 1.44 -6.81
CA ILE A 108 -0.27 2.15 -8.02
C ILE A 108 0.13 1.46 -9.32
N ASN A 109 0.39 0.15 -9.31
CA ASN A 109 0.78 -0.63 -10.48
C ASN A 109 -0.38 -0.86 -11.46
N TYR A 110 -0.99 0.23 -11.95
CA TYR A 110 -2.19 0.22 -12.79
C TYR A 110 -1.84 0.03 -14.28
N PRO A 111 -2.76 -0.53 -15.09
CA PRO A 111 -2.52 -0.82 -16.51
C PRO A 111 -2.58 0.40 -17.43
N TYR A 112 -2.72 1.60 -16.88
CA TYR A 112 -2.79 2.87 -17.58
C TYR A 112 -2.15 3.99 -16.73
N PRO A 113 -1.74 5.13 -17.33
CA PRO A 113 -1.14 6.22 -16.59
C PRO A 113 -2.08 6.78 -15.51
N THR A 114 -1.54 7.11 -14.35
CA THR A 114 -2.32 7.68 -13.24
C THR A 114 -1.56 8.79 -12.52
N ASN A 115 -2.29 9.60 -11.77
CA ASN A 115 -1.76 10.61 -10.88
C ASN A 115 -2.50 10.56 -9.54
N PHE A 116 -2.29 9.48 -8.79
CA PHE A 116 -2.94 9.27 -7.49
C PHE A 116 -2.00 9.61 -6.33
N LEU A 117 -0.93 8.84 -6.14
CA LEU A 117 0.15 9.15 -5.19
C LEU A 117 1.25 9.99 -5.85
N ALA A 118 1.55 9.68 -7.11
CA ALA A 118 2.44 10.43 -7.99
C ALA A 118 1.99 10.25 -9.45
N PRO A 119 2.38 11.15 -10.37
CA PRO A 119 2.23 10.93 -11.79
C PRO A 119 3.14 9.78 -12.24
N VAL A 120 2.56 8.70 -12.75
CA VAL A 120 3.29 7.51 -13.18
C VAL A 120 2.75 6.98 -14.52
N PRO A 121 3.58 6.28 -15.33
CA PRO A 121 3.14 5.65 -16.56
C PRO A 121 2.21 4.45 -16.28
N ALA A 122 1.69 3.86 -17.36
CA ALA A 122 1.08 2.54 -17.29
C ALA A 122 2.12 1.48 -16.85
N ASN A 123 1.71 0.55 -16.00
CA ASN A 123 2.54 -0.55 -15.47
C ASN A 123 3.88 -0.02 -14.92
N PRO A 124 3.86 0.89 -13.93
CA PRO A 124 5.05 1.65 -13.56
C PRO A 124 6.19 0.78 -12.99
N ILE A 125 5.90 -0.38 -12.38
CA ILE A 125 6.95 -1.35 -11.99
C ILE A 125 7.67 -1.90 -13.23
N SER A 126 6.92 -2.24 -14.29
CA SER A 126 7.50 -2.70 -15.54
C SER A 126 8.45 -1.68 -16.13
N VAL A 127 8.02 -0.41 -16.22
CA VAL A 127 8.85 0.69 -16.71
C VAL A 127 10.09 0.90 -15.84
N MET A 128 9.93 0.91 -14.51
CA MET A 128 11.03 1.02 -13.57
C MET A 128 12.06 -0.11 -13.75
N CYS A 129 11.60 -1.35 -13.89
CA CYS A 129 12.46 -2.52 -13.99
C CYS A 129 13.25 -2.57 -15.31
N THR A 130 12.85 -1.83 -16.36
CA THR A 130 13.69 -1.68 -17.57
C THR A 130 15.04 -1.02 -17.29
N HIS A 131 15.13 -0.24 -16.20
CA HIS A 131 16.38 0.38 -15.73
C HIS A 131 17.24 -0.54 -14.85
N LEU A 132 16.71 -1.71 -14.47
CA LEU A 132 17.39 -2.72 -13.65
C LEU A 132 17.44 -4.08 -14.35
N PRO A 133 17.98 -4.17 -15.59
CA PRO A 133 17.92 -5.40 -16.38
C PRO A 133 18.92 -6.49 -15.95
N ASN A 134 19.86 -6.17 -15.05
CA ASN A 134 20.97 -7.06 -14.71
C ASN A 134 21.37 -6.91 -13.23
N SER A 135 21.10 -7.95 -12.43
CA SER A 135 21.43 -8.01 -11.00
C SER A 135 22.91 -8.29 -10.69
N SER A 136 23.72 -8.51 -11.74
CA SER A 136 25.19 -8.60 -11.63
C SER A 136 25.85 -7.23 -11.47
N LEU A 137 25.13 -6.12 -11.70
CA LEU A 137 25.66 -4.79 -11.43
C LEU A 137 25.90 -4.60 -9.93
N THR A 138 27.03 -3.98 -9.59
CA THR A 138 27.44 -3.70 -8.21
C THR A 138 27.95 -2.27 -8.03
N GLY A 139 28.15 -1.87 -6.78
CA GLY A 139 28.71 -0.57 -6.40
C GLY A 139 28.03 0.62 -7.07
N LYS A 140 28.87 1.57 -7.52
CA LYS A 140 28.42 2.83 -8.15
C LYS A 140 27.57 2.62 -9.41
N LEU A 141 27.77 1.54 -10.16
CA LEU A 141 27.00 1.26 -11.38
C LEU A 141 25.57 0.83 -11.05
N LEU A 142 25.41 -0.03 -10.03
CA LEU A 142 24.09 -0.39 -9.52
C LEU A 142 23.35 0.85 -9.00
N LEU A 143 24.02 1.66 -8.16
CA LEU A 143 23.39 2.86 -7.58
C LEU A 143 22.98 3.91 -8.63
N LYS A 144 23.72 4.04 -9.73
CA LYS A 144 23.30 4.86 -10.88
C LYS A 144 22.05 4.30 -11.57
N SER A 145 21.94 2.98 -11.65
CA SER A 145 20.79 2.30 -12.26
C SER A 145 19.55 2.40 -11.39
N ILE A 146 19.70 2.25 -10.07
CA ILE A 146 18.65 2.50 -9.07
C ILE A 146 18.12 3.92 -9.21
N PHE A 147 19.01 4.93 -9.31
CA PHE A 147 18.58 6.32 -9.49
C PHE A 147 17.73 6.54 -10.75
N LYS A 148 18.12 5.93 -11.89
CA LYS A 148 17.31 5.96 -13.11
C LYS A 148 15.94 5.30 -12.89
N ALA A 149 15.92 4.16 -12.19
CA ALA A 149 14.70 3.42 -11.89
C ALA A 149 13.71 4.26 -11.05
N ILE A 150 14.17 4.83 -9.93
CA ILE A 150 13.29 5.60 -9.03
C ILE A 150 12.81 6.92 -9.65
N THR A 151 13.46 7.42 -10.72
CA THR A 151 13.02 8.60 -11.46
C THR A 151 11.61 8.44 -12.03
N ILE A 152 11.18 7.20 -12.32
CA ILE A 152 9.81 6.87 -12.76
C ILE A 152 8.76 7.26 -11.72
N TYR A 153 9.12 7.34 -10.44
CA TYR A 153 8.20 7.76 -9.38
C TYR A 153 8.31 9.26 -9.09
N PHE A 154 9.51 9.78 -8.83
CA PHE A 154 9.66 11.16 -8.31
C PHE A 154 9.81 12.24 -9.39
N ASN A 155 10.07 11.87 -10.65
CA ASN A 155 10.29 12.83 -11.74
C ASN A 155 9.86 12.31 -13.11
N TYR A 156 8.75 11.56 -13.18
CA TYR A 156 8.21 11.07 -14.44
C TYR A 156 7.87 12.19 -15.43
N THR A 157 7.39 13.33 -14.94
CA THR A 157 7.03 14.52 -15.74
C THR A 157 8.24 15.35 -16.17
N GLY A 158 9.43 15.08 -15.61
CA GLY A 158 10.65 15.87 -15.87
C GLY A 158 10.70 17.25 -15.19
N SER A 159 9.71 17.61 -14.38
CA SER A 159 9.63 18.93 -13.74
C SER A 159 10.45 19.07 -12.44
N THR A 160 10.88 17.94 -11.85
CA THR A 160 11.59 17.92 -10.57
C THR A 160 13.07 18.19 -10.76
N ARG A 161 13.60 19.21 -10.08
CA ARG A 161 15.02 19.63 -10.20
C ARG A 161 15.97 18.77 -9.36
N CYS A 162 15.52 18.33 -8.20
CA CYS A 162 16.29 17.55 -7.24
C CYS A 162 15.37 16.58 -6.48
N LEU A 163 15.93 15.48 -6.00
CA LEU A 163 15.22 14.50 -5.19
C LEU A 163 15.12 14.98 -3.74
N ASN A 164 13.91 15.32 -3.29
CA ASN A 164 13.63 15.67 -1.90
C ASN A 164 13.20 14.43 -1.12
N ILE A 165 14.00 14.04 -0.13
CA ILE A 165 13.75 12.87 0.73
C ILE A 165 13.24 13.23 2.13
N GLU A 166 13.12 14.53 2.45
CA GLU A 166 12.65 15.00 3.77
C GLU A 166 11.12 15.06 3.85
N THR A 167 10.44 15.05 2.71
CA THR A 167 8.99 14.86 2.63
C THR A 167 8.69 13.39 2.39
N GLU A 168 7.59 12.89 2.96
CA GLU A 168 7.05 11.59 2.55
C GLU A 168 6.90 11.55 1.01
N ALA A 169 7.00 10.35 0.44
CA ALA A 169 6.93 10.14 -1.01
C ALA A 169 5.60 10.62 -1.64
N SER A 170 4.62 10.99 -0.81
CA SER A 170 3.42 11.78 -1.13
C SER A 170 3.24 12.84 -0.03
N THR A 171 2.78 14.06 -0.37
CA THR A 171 2.55 15.13 0.62
C THR A 171 1.11 15.61 0.59
N ASN A 172 0.32 15.34 1.64
CA ASN A 172 -1.02 15.89 1.83
C ASN A 172 -1.31 16.19 3.32
N LEU A 173 -2.21 17.14 3.59
CA LEU A 173 -2.68 17.45 4.95
C LEU A 173 -3.23 16.21 5.71
N GLY A 174 -3.63 15.17 4.98
CA GLY A 174 -4.09 13.90 5.55
C GLY A 174 -3.01 13.10 6.27
N ASP A 175 -1.73 13.33 5.98
CA ASP A 175 -0.62 12.49 6.46
C ASP A 175 -0.44 12.64 7.97
N LEU A 176 -0.55 13.87 8.51
CA LEU A 176 -0.51 14.12 9.95
C LEU A 176 -1.68 13.47 10.70
N GLY A 177 -2.88 13.51 10.10
CA GLY A 177 -4.07 12.87 10.66
C GLY A 177 -3.91 11.34 10.69
N TRP A 178 -3.43 10.77 9.60
CA TRP A 178 -3.18 9.33 9.50
C TRP A 178 -2.09 8.87 10.48
N ASP A 179 -0.98 9.59 10.59
CA ASP A 179 0.09 9.27 11.54
C ASP A 179 -0.40 9.31 13.00
N PHE A 180 -1.27 10.26 13.34
CA PHE A 180 -1.94 10.27 14.64
C PHE A 180 -2.88 9.06 14.83
N GLN A 181 -3.66 8.68 13.80
CA GLN A 181 -4.52 7.50 13.85
C GLN A 181 -3.70 6.20 14.02
N ALA A 182 -2.58 6.06 13.33
CA ALA A 182 -1.66 4.93 13.47
C ALA A 182 -1.07 4.86 14.88
N CYS A 183 -0.72 6.02 15.45
CA CYS A 183 -0.22 6.13 16.84
C CYS A 183 -1.28 5.95 17.93
N THR A 184 -2.55 5.69 17.58
CA THR A 184 -3.64 5.53 18.55
C THR A 184 -4.40 4.22 18.32
N GLU A 185 -5.21 4.13 17.26
CA GLU A 185 -6.15 3.03 17.04
C GLU A 185 -5.77 2.12 15.86
N MET A 186 -5.12 2.65 14.83
CA MET A 186 -4.80 1.97 13.57
C MET A 186 -3.39 1.37 13.59
N VAL A 187 -3.09 0.62 14.64
CA VAL A 187 -1.78 0.01 14.86
C VAL A 187 -1.64 -1.25 13.99
N MET A 188 -0.95 -1.12 12.87
CA MET A 188 -0.81 -2.19 11.87
C MET A 188 0.64 -2.71 11.85
N PRO A 189 0.92 -3.91 12.39
CA PRO A 189 2.27 -4.48 12.37
C PRO A 189 2.75 -4.73 10.94
N MET A 190 3.96 -4.24 10.65
CA MET A 190 4.67 -4.46 9.39
C MET A 190 6.15 -4.72 9.69
N CYS A 191 6.73 -5.68 9.00
CA CYS A 191 8.13 -6.06 9.16
C CYS A 191 8.70 -6.62 7.84
N SER A 192 10.02 -6.65 7.72
CA SER A 192 10.73 -7.29 6.62
C SER A 192 11.77 -8.25 7.20
N ASP A 193 11.91 -9.42 6.59
CA ASP A 193 12.83 -10.47 7.01
C ASP A 193 14.15 -10.44 6.22
N GLY A 194 14.21 -9.71 5.10
CA GLY A 194 15.41 -9.59 4.25
C GLY A 194 15.79 -10.85 3.49
N HIS A 195 14.97 -11.90 3.55
CA HIS A 195 15.17 -13.19 2.90
C HIS A 195 14.09 -13.49 1.88
N ASN A 196 12.82 -13.38 2.28
CA ASN A 196 11.62 -13.60 1.46
C ASN A 196 11.08 -12.30 0.86
N ASP A 197 11.64 -11.16 1.24
CA ASP A 197 11.35 -9.84 0.67
C ASP A 197 12.64 -9.14 0.18
N MET A 198 12.52 -8.17 -0.72
CA MET A 198 13.68 -7.47 -1.30
C MET A 198 14.21 -6.33 -0.43
N PHE A 199 13.74 -6.18 0.82
CA PHE A 199 14.09 -5.08 1.71
C PHE A 199 15.19 -5.51 2.69
N GLU A 200 15.73 -4.56 3.47
CA GLU A 200 16.54 -4.92 4.64
C GLU A 200 15.66 -5.42 5.78
N MET A 201 16.24 -6.26 6.65
CA MET A 201 15.54 -6.75 7.83
C MET A 201 15.09 -5.60 8.74
N GLN A 202 13.78 -5.50 8.98
CA GLN A 202 13.18 -4.59 9.93
C GLN A 202 12.17 -5.35 10.78
N MET A 203 12.54 -5.61 12.04
CA MET A 203 11.63 -6.26 12.98
C MET A 203 10.53 -5.31 13.46
N TRP A 204 9.31 -5.84 13.56
CA TRP A 204 8.23 -5.16 14.28
C TRP A 204 8.55 -5.13 15.78
N ASN A 205 8.61 -3.93 16.37
CA ASN A 205 8.83 -3.73 17.80
C ASN A 205 7.82 -2.72 18.34
N PHE A 206 6.79 -3.22 19.02
CA PHE A 206 5.72 -2.40 19.55
C PHE A 206 6.18 -1.39 20.62
N ALA A 207 7.15 -1.75 21.48
CA ALA A 207 7.66 -0.84 22.50
C ALA A 207 8.34 0.38 21.86
N LYS A 208 9.21 0.14 20.88
CA LYS A 208 9.86 1.21 20.10
C LYS A 208 8.83 2.06 19.34
N TYR A 209 7.83 1.41 18.73
CA TYR A 209 6.74 2.10 18.05
C TYR A 209 5.97 3.03 19.00
N SER A 210 5.59 2.52 20.18
CA SER A 210 4.91 3.27 21.24
C SER A 210 5.73 4.46 21.72
N ASP A 211 7.04 4.31 21.90
CA ASP A 211 7.92 5.41 22.32
C ASP A 211 8.08 6.48 21.23
N THR A 212 8.12 6.10 19.95
CA THR A 212 8.10 7.05 18.83
C THR A 212 6.80 7.86 18.83
N CYS A 213 5.65 7.18 18.96
CA CYS A 213 4.35 7.83 19.06
C CYS A 213 4.25 8.78 20.25
N TYR A 214 4.75 8.38 21.42
CA TYR A 214 4.75 9.24 22.61
C TYR A 214 5.66 10.46 22.42
N LYS A 215 6.83 10.30 21.79
CA LYS A 215 7.72 11.42 21.51
C LYS A 215 7.05 12.48 20.63
N LYS A 216 6.40 12.05 19.55
CA LYS A 216 5.78 12.95 18.55
C LYS A 216 4.43 13.52 19.01
N TRP A 217 3.52 12.66 19.45
CA TRP A 217 2.10 13.00 19.67
C TRP A 217 1.67 13.00 21.14
N LYS A 218 2.55 12.61 22.06
CA LYS A 218 2.22 12.46 23.50
C LYS A 218 1.07 11.49 23.78
N VAL A 219 0.85 10.53 22.87
CA VAL A 219 -0.09 9.42 23.03
C VAL A 219 0.65 8.08 22.96
N ARG A 220 0.08 7.04 23.55
CA ARG A 220 0.56 5.67 23.37
C ARG A 220 -0.48 4.86 22.59
N PRO A 221 -0.05 4.10 21.57
CA PRO A 221 -0.94 3.27 20.78
C PRO A 221 -1.54 2.14 21.61
N ASP A 222 -2.76 1.74 21.28
CA ASP A 222 -3.43 0.56 21.83
C ASP A 222 -3.60 -0.47 20.72
N GLU A 223 -2.70 -1.46 20.67
CA GLU A 223 -2.61 -2.40 19.55
C GLU A 223 -3.92 -3.18 19.29
N LYS A 224 -4.76 -3.31 20.31
CA LYS A 224 -5.99 -4.11 20.27
C LYS A 224 -7.24 -3.26 20.13
N ARG A 225 -7.12 -1.93 20.03
CA ARG A 225 -8.26 -1.00 19.94
C ARG A 225 -9.16 -1.32 18.76
N ALA A 226 -8.60 -1.38 17.54
CA ALA A 226 -9.36 -1.72 16.35
C ALA A 226 -9.98 -3.13 16.42
N LEU A 227 -9.25 -4.11 16.97
CA LEU A 227 -9.74 -5.47 17.15
C LEU A 227 -10.97 -5.55 18.07
N ARG A 228 -10.90 -4.89 19.24
CA ARG A 228 -12.04 -4.83 20.18
C ARG A 228 -13.22 -4.07 19.59
N MET A 229 -12.95 -3.02 18.82
CA MET A 229 -14.02 -2.21 18.23
C MET A 229 -14.72 -2.95 17.08
N TYR A 230 -13.98 -3.65 16.22
CA TYR A 230 -14.49 -4.13 14.94
C TYR A 230 -14.51 -5.66 14.78
N GLY A 231 -14.06 -6.43 15.77
CA GLY A 231 -14.20 -7.90 15.82
C GLY A 231 -13.07 -8.70 15.16
N GLY A 232 -12.14 -8.05 14.45
CA GLY A 232 -11.05 -8.75 13.78
C GLY A 232 -11.57 -9.75 12.74
N LYS A 233 -11.18 -11.03 12.83
CA LYS A 233 -11.68 -12.10 11.93
C LYS A 233 -13.09 -12.60 12.28
N ASP A 234 -13.63 -12.26 13.44
CA ASP A 234 -14.99 -12.66 13.83
C ASP A 234 -16.03 -11.71 13.23
N ILE A 235 -16.25 -11.87 11.92
CA ILE A 235 -17.19 -11.08 11.12
C ILE A 235 -18.27 -11.95 10.47
N SER A 236 -18.50 -13.15 11.00
CA SER A 236 -19.46 -14.14 10.48
C SER A 236 -20.89 -13.61 10.42
N THR A 237 -21.24 -12.69 11.31
CA THR A 237 -22.56 -12.03 11.41
C THR A 237 -22.69 -10.79 10.50
N ALA A 238 -21.61 -10.35 9.86
CA ALA A 238 -21.64 -9.23 8.93
C ALA A 238 -22.48 -9.60 7.70
N THR A 239 -23.26 -8.65 7.20
CA THR A 239 -24.13 -8.83 6.03
C THR A 239 -24.00 -7.69 5.04
N ASN A 240 -24.23 -7.99 3.76
CA ASN A 240 -24.28 -7.02 2.67
C ASN A 240 -22.97 -6.22 2.51
N ILE A 241 -21.84 -6.94 2.52
CA ILE A 241 -20.53 -6.35 2.27
C ILE A 241 -19.87 -7.10 1.12
N VAL A 242 -19.33 -6.38 0.15
CA VAL A 242 -18.40 -6.95 -0.83
C VAL A 242 -17.00 -6.44 -0.52
N PHE A 243 -16.09 -7.35 -0.20
CA PHE A 243 -14.67 -7.06 -0.08
C PHE A 243 -13.99 -7.33 -1.43
N SER A 244 -13.46 -6.30 -2.07
CA SER A 244 -12.65 -6.46 -3.29
C SER A 244 -11.17 -6.32 -2.98
N ASN A 245 -10.32 -7.18 -3.54
CA ASN A 245 -8.87 -7.06 -3.41
C ASN A 245 -8.18 -7.32 -4.76
N GLY A 246 -7.22 -6.46 -5.09
CA GLY A 246 -6.26 -6.71 -6.15
C GLY A 246 -5.13 -7.63 -5.67
N LEU A 247 -4.63 -8.55 -6.50
CA LEU A 247 -3.50 -9.41 -6.09
C LEU A 247 -2.13 -8.73 -6.23
N LEU A 248 -2.05 -7.62 -6.99
CA LEU A 248 -0.87 -6.75 -7.04
C LEU A 248 -0.90 -5.67 -5.95
N ASP A 249 -1.91 -5.70 -5.08
CA ASP A 249 -2.03 -4.76 -3.96
C ASP A 249 -1.41 -5.38 -2.72
N PRO A 250 -0.32 -4.83 -2.16
CA PRO A 250 0.27 -5.37 -0.95
C PRO A 250 -0.66 -5.30 0.26
N TRP A 251 -1.66 -4.40 0.27
CA TRP A 251 -2.69 -4.37 1.32
C TRP A 251 -3.64 -5.58 1.30
N SER A 252 -3.66 -6.35 0.21
CA SER A 252 -4.45 -7.59 0.15
C SER A 252 -4.01 -8.63 1.19
N SER A 253 -2.79 -8.55 1.74
CA SER A 253 -2.32 -9.38 2.85
C SER A 253 -3.21 -9.29 4.09
N GLY A 254 -3.78 -8.10 4.33
CA GLY A 254 -4.72 -7.83 5.41
C GLY A 254 -6.18 -7.87 4.98
N GLY A 255 -6.48 -8.24 3.75
CA GLY A 255 -7.82 -8.21 3.18
C GLY A 255 -8.65 -9.45 3.51
N VAL A 256 -9.95 -9.36 3.21
CA VAL A 256 -10.85 -10.53 3.18
C VAL A 256 -10.82 -11.13 1.78
N LEU A 257 -10.24 -12.32 1.63
CA LEU A 257 -9.99 -12.96 0.33
C LEU A 257 -10.92 -14.14 0.01
N TYR A 258 -11.91 -14.40 0.87
CA TYR A 258 -12.86 -15.49 0.72
C TYR A 258 -14.26 -15.04 1.16
N ASN A 259 -15.29 -15.73 0.67
CA ASN A 259 -16.67 -15.45 1.09
C ASN A 259 -16.85 -15.81 2.57
N ILE A 260 -17.35 -14.86 3.35
CA ILE A 260 -17.72 -15.08 4.76
C ILE A 260 -19.12 -15.68 4.85
N SER A 261 -20.04 -15.24 3.98
CA SER A 261 -21.41 -15.73 3.91
C SER A 261 -22.01 -15.51 2.51
N SER A 262 -23.28 -15.86 2.32
CA SER A 262 -24.01 -15.61 1.06
C SER A 262 -24.32 -14.12 0.80
N SER A 263 -24.15 -13.25 1.80
CA SER A 263 -24.35 -11.80 1.71
C SER A 263 -23.09 -10.98 1.96
N THR A 264 -22.05 -11.60 2.53
CA THR A 264 -20.72 -11.01 2.72
C THR A 264 -19.69 -11.77 1.89
N ALA A 265 -19.40 -11.23 0.72
CA ALA A 265 -18.62 -11.90 -0.31
C ALA A 265 -17.26 -11.23 -0.53
N ALA A 266 -16.30 -12.00 -1.04
CA ALA A 266 -15.03 -11.49 -1.53
C ALA A 266 -14.98 -11.58 -3.07
N VAL A 267 -14.33 -10.61 -3.70
CA VAL A 267 -14.02 -10.64 -5.14
C VAL A 267 -12.55 -10.29 -5.35
N ILE A 268 -11.85 -11.17 -6.06
CA ILE A 268 -10.42 -11.02 -6.32
C ILE A 268 -10.22 -10.49 -7.75
N ILE A 269 -9.27 -9.57 -7.90
CA ILE A 269 -8.89 -8.94 -9.16
C ILE A 269 -7.40 -9.26 -9.39
N PRO A 270 -7.06 -10.38 -10.09
CA PRO A 270 -5.68 -10.85 -10.18
C PRO A 270 -4.69 -9.81 -10.70
N GLU A 271 -5.06 -9.04 -11.73
CA GLU A 271 -4.25 -8.00 -12.35
C GLU A 271 -4.47 -6.62 -11.71
N GLY A 272 -5.22 -6.55 -10.60
CA GLY A 272 -5.53 -5.31 -9.91
C GLY A 272 -4.47 -4.95 -8.88
N ALA A 273 -4.02 -3.71 -8.92
CA ALA A 273 -3.31 -3.06 -7.80
C ALA A 273 -4.34 -2.45 -6.82
N HIS A 274 -3.96 -1.44 -6.05
CA HIS A 274 -4.78 -0.88 -4.97
C HIS A 274 -6.13 -0.33 -5.49
N HIS A 275 -7.25 -0.95 -5.09
CA HIS A 275 -8.64 -0.60 -5.42
C HIS A 275 -8.90 -0.18 -6.89
N LEU A 276 -8.34 -0.90 -7.87
CA LEU A 276 -8.53 -0.62 -9.31
C LEU A 276 -10.02 -0.60 -9.71
N ASP A 277 -10.85 -1.39 -9.04
CA ASP A 277 -12.30 -1.46 -9.24
C ASP A 277 -13.05 -0.16 -8.95
N LEU A 278 -12.54 0.70 -8.08
CA LEU A 278 -13.13 2.01 -7.80
C LEU A 278 -12.74 3.10 -8.80
N ARG A 279 -11.71 2.86 -9.62
CA ARG A 279 -11.30 3.82 -10.66
C ARG A 279 -12.35 3.89 -11.79
N GLU A 280 -12.32 4.99 -12.52
CA GLU A 280 -13.12 5.14 -13.74
C GLU A 280 -12.80 4.03 -14.75
N SER A 281 -13.78 3.69 -15.59
CA SER A 281 -13.58 2.71 -16.66
C SER A 281 -12.57 3.22 -17.68
N ASN A 282 -11.66 2.33 -18.09
CA ASN A 282 -10.60 2.62 -19.04
C ASN A 282 -10.53 1.49 -20.09
N PRO A 283 -10.23 1.79 -21.37
CA PRO A 283 -10.04 0.76 -22.40
C PRO A 283 -8.97 -0.30 -22.05
N ALA A 284 -7.96 0.07 -21.25
CA ALA A 284 -6.91 -0.83 -20.78
C ALA A 284 -7.30 -1.64 -19.52
N ASP A 285 -8.54 -1.54 -19.03
CA ASP A 285 -9.00 -2.32 -17.89
C ASP A 285 -8.93 -3.84 -18.18
N PRO A 286 -8.29 -4.64 -17.30
CA PRO A 286 -8.29 -6.09 -17.44
C PRO A 286 -9.71 -6.65 -17.32
N PHE A 287 -9.91 -7.83 -17.90
CA PHE A 287 -11.22 -8.49 -17.84
C PHE A 287 -11.70 -8.72 -16.39
N SER A 288 -10.78 -8.99 -15.47
CA SER A 288 -11.06 -9.22 -14.05
C SER A 288 -11.72 -8.02 -13.37
N VAL A 289 -11.19 -6.79 -13.54
CA VAL A 289 -11.79 -5.60 -12.91
C VAL A 289 -13.15 -5.27 -13.53
N ARG A 290 -13.32 -5.46 -14.83
CA ARG A 290 -14.63 -5.28 -15.50
C ARG A 290 -15.67 -6.25 -14.92
N THR A 291 -15.25 -7.47 -14.60
CA THR A 291 -16.09 -8.48 -13.95
C THR A 291 -16.37 -8.14 -12.48
N ALA A 292 -15.38 -7.68 -11.72
CA ALA A 292 -15.56 -7.20 -10.35
C ALA A 292 -16.55 -6.03 -10.28
N ARG A 293 -16.46 -5.04 -11.19
CA ARG A 293 -17.43 -3.94 -11.26
C ARG A 293 -18.84 -4.41 -11.63
N LYS A 294 -18.99 -5.45 -12.45
CA LYS A 294 -20.31 -6.10 -12.69
C LYS A 294 -20.82 -6.79 -11.42
N PHE A 295 -19.94 -7.47 -10.67
CA PHE A 295 -20.26 -8.12 -9.41
C PHE A 295 -20.74 -7.10 -8.36
N HIS A 296 -20.04 -5.98 -8.20
CA HIS A 296 -20.46 -4.87 -7.32
C HIS A 296 -21.85 -4.37 -7.64
N ARG A 297 -22.13 -4.08 -8.93
CA ARG A 297 -23.45 -3.64 -9.38
C ARG A 297 -24.55 -4.66 -9.09
N LYS A 298 -24.26 -5.96 -9.21
CA LYS A 298 -25.21 -7.03 -8.87
C LYS A 298 -25.58 -6.99 -7.38
N PHE A 299 -24.59 -6.86 -6.49
CA PHE A 299 -24.82 -6.78 -5.05
C PHE A 299 -25.55 -5.50 -4.65
N ILE A 300 -25.14 -4.35 -5.18
CA ILE A 300 -25.80 -3.06 -4.93
C ILE A 300 -27.28 -3.12 -5.31
N ARG A 301 -27.60 -3.64 -6.50
CA ARG A 301 -29.01 -3.81 -6.93
C ARG A 301 -29.79 -4.74 -6.00
N ARG A 302 -29.18 -5.84 -5.56
CA ARG A 302 -29.81 -6.76 -4.59
C ARG A 302 -30.09 -6.07 -3.26
N TRP A 303 -29.16 -5.26 -2.74
CA TRP A 303 -29.36 -4.53 -1.49
C TRP A 303 -30.49 -3.50 -1.60
N LEU A 304 -30.54 -2.74 -2.69
CA LEU A 304 -31.60 -1.77 -2.96
C LEU A 304 -32.97 -2.44 -3.09
N HIS A 305 -33.05 -3.55 -3.82
CA HIS A 305 -34.30 -4.29 -3.99
C HIS A 305 -34.81 -4.86 -2.66
N ASN A 306 -33.93 -5.51 -1.88
CA ASN A 306 -34.29 -6.06 -0.59
C ASN A 306 -34.74 -4.96 0.40
N HIS A 307 -34.12 -3.78 0.32
CA HIS A 307 -34.51 -2.65 1.16
C HIS A 307 -35.92 -2.14 0.82
N GLN A 308 -36.25 -1.99 -0.47
CA GLN A 308 -37.58 -1.60 -0.91
C GLN A 308 -38.68 -2.58 -0.49
N LEU A 309 -38.37 -3.88 -0.43
CA LEU A 309 -39.30 -4.91 0.06
C LEU A 309 -39.48 -4.89 1.59
N SER A 310 -38.52 -4.34 2.32
CA SER A 310 -38.53 -4.30 3.79
C SER A 310 -39.19 -3.04 4.36
N GLU A 311 -39.38 -1.99 3.57
CA GLU A 311 -40.23 -0.86 3.96
C GLU A 311 -41.70 -1.24 3.71
N PRO A 312 -42.57 -1.20 4.73
CA PRO A 312 -43.99 -1.30 4.47
C PRO A 312 -44.36 -0.13 3.55
N THR A 313 -45.01 -0.42 2.43
CA THR A 313 -45.75 0.60 1.70
C THR A 313 -46.63 1.31 2.72
N LEU A 314 -46.25 2.54 3.11
CA LEU A 314 -47.18 3.48 3.71
C LEU A 314 -48.24 3.70 2.65
N GLY A 315 -49.27 2.87 2.72
CA GLY A 315 -50.45 2.98 1.89
C GLY A 315 -50.95 4.40 2.07
N VAL A 316 -50.87 5.17 0.99
CA VAL A 316 -51.67 6.37 0.83
C VAL A 316 -53.12 5.87 0.78
N GLY A 317 -53.70 5.71 1.96
CA GLY A 317 -55.14 5.56 2.13
C GLY A 317 -55.76 6.91 1.81
N LEU A 318 -56.32 7.01 0.61
CA LEU A 318 -57.38 7.95 0.26
C LEU A 318 -58.65 7.60 1.04
#